data_AF-A0A7V9ZLW5-F1
#
_entry.id   AF-A0A7V9ZLW5-F1
#
_cell.length_a   1.000
_cell.length_b   1.000
_cell.length_c   1.000
_cell.angle_alpha   90.00
_cell.angle_beta   90.00
_cell.angle_gamma   90.00
#
_symmetry.space_group_name_H-M   'P 1'
#
loop_
_entity.id
_entity.type
_entity.pdbx_description
1 polymer ?
#
loop_
_entity_poly.entity_id
_entity_poly.type
_entity_poly.pdbx_seq_one_letter_code
_entity_poly.pdbx_strand_id
1 'polypeptide(L)'
;MNRSTTAVVGAGSVFGFGIAEMLGNKNPFTIEDLTMVVQALAGKTYSDLGGGDYAFCEGSNAILILGFMQTLNIKQMQIINVNNADGAMIYEPFWE
;
A
#
# COMPACT_ATOMS: atom_id res chain seq x y z
N MET A 1 -27.53 12.55 3.93
CA MET A 1 -26.06 12.41 3.86
C MET A 1 -25.76 11.04 3.27
N ASN A 2 -25.19 10.99 2.07
CA ASN A 2 -24.91 9.73 1.38
C ASN A 2 -23.62 9.14 1.99
N ARG A 3 -23.73 8.13 2.87
CA ARG A 3 -22.55 7.38 3.34
C ARG A 3 -22.13 6.49 2.18
N SER A 4 -21.04 6.85 1.51
CA SER A 4 -20.39 5.93 0.58
C SER A 4 -20.04 4.65 1.34
N THR A 5 -20.59 3.51 0.88
CA THR A 5 -20.32 2.17 1.42
C THR A 5 -19.08 1.53 0.77
N THR A 6 -18.42 2.25 -0.13
CA THR A 6 -17.27 1.74 -0.88
C THR A 6 -16.01 1.84 -0.04
N ALA A 7 -15.45 0.69 0.34
CA ALA A 7 -14.11 0.60 0.92
C ALA A 7 -13.09 0.35 -0.19
N VAL A 8 -11.91 0.97 -0.05
CA VAL A 8 -10.76 0.68 -0.91
C VAL A 8 -9.71 0.00 -0.06
N VAL A 9 -9.26 -1.18 -0.52
CA VAL A 9 -8.31 -2.03 0.20
C VAL A 9 -7.03 -2.20 -0.60
N GLY A 10 -5.89 -2.14 0.10
CA GLY A 10 -4.60 -2.59 -0.40
C GLY A 10 -4.29 -3.97 0.15
N ALA A 11 -3.97 -4.91 -0.73
CA ALA A 11 -3.70 -6.31 -0.39
C ALA A 11 -2.32 -6.75 -0.93
N GLY A 12 -1.76 -7.81 -0.35
CA GLY A 12 -0.46 -8.35 -0.72
C GLY A 12 0.72 -7.69 -0.01
N SER A 13 1.91 -8.24 -0.26
CA SER A 13 3.15 -7.90 0.46
C SER A 13 3.58 -6.44 0.31
N VAL A 14 3.29 -5.80 -0.84
CA VAL A 14 3.56 -4.37 -1.05
C VAL A 14 2.87 -3.52 0.00
N PHE A 15 1.61 -3.82 0.31
CA PHE A 15 0.87 -3.09 1.33
C PHE A 15 1.23 -3.58 2.74
N GLY A 16 1.27 -4.90 2.96
CA GLY A 16 1.45 -5.50 4.27
C GLY A 16 2.83 -5.31 4.89
N PHE A 17 3.90 -5.26 4.08
CA PHE A 17 5.27 -5.08 4.58
C PHE A 17 5.85 -3.73 4.15
N GLY A 18 5.69 -3.33 2.88
CA GLY A 18 6.27 -2.06 2.41
C GLY A 18 5.53 -0.83 2.96
N ILE A 19 4.29 -0.63 2.52
CA ILE A 19 3.52 0.59 2.84
C ILE A 19 3.17 0.66 4.33
N ALA A 20 2.80 -0.46 4.96
CA ALA A 20 2.51 -0.49 6.38
C ALA A 20 3.70 -0.02 7.22
N GLU A 21 4.92 -0.52 6.97
CA GLU A 21 6.12 -0.13 7.73
C GLU A 21 6.45 1.35 7.54
N MET A 22 6.38 1.87 6.31
CA MET A 22 6.61 3.29 6.04
C MET A 22 5.63 4.22 6.77
N LEU A 23 4.41 3.74 7.00
CA LEU A 23 3.36 4.46 7.70
C LEU A 23 3.37 4.21 9.22
N GLY A 24 4.38 3.51 9.75
CA GLY A 24 4.42 3.15 11.17
C GLY A 24 3.25 2.24 11.58
N ASN A 25 2.84 1.34 10.70
CA ASN A 25 1.70 0.43 10.83
C ASN A 25 0.33 1.13 10.97
N LYS A 26 0.20 2.38 10.51
CA LYS A 26 -1.09 3.08 10.50
C LYS A 26 -2.05 2.42 9.52
N ASN A 27 -3.21 1.98 10.02
CA ASN A 27 -4.26 1.37 9.22
C ASN A 27 -5.65 1.66 9.84
N PRO A 28 -6.60 2.31 9.13
CA PRO A 28 -6.48 2.82 7.78
C PRO A 28 -5.54 4.04 7.68
N PHE A 29 -5.02 4.31 6.49
CA PHE A 29 -4.20 5.48 6.20
C PHE A 29 -4.90 6.39 5.18
N THR A 30 -4.62 7.69 5.25
CA THR A 30 -5.17 8.69 4.33
C THR A 30 -4.18 9.07 3.23
N ILE A 31 -4.68 9.77 2.21
CA ILE A 31 -3.83 10.31 1.15
C ILE A 31 -2.77 11.28 1.69
N GLU A 32 -3.09 12.03 2.75
CA GLU A 32 -2.14 12.93 3.42
C GLU A 32 -1.02 12.17 4.12
N ASP A 33 -1.35 11.04 4.78
CA ASP A 33 -0.35 10.19 5.43
C ASP A 33 0.69 9.70 4.41
N LEU A 34 0.22 9.16 3.28
CA LEU A 34 1.09 8.66 2.23
C LEU A 34 1.84 9.81 1.50
N THR A 35 1.22 10.99 1.40
CA THR A 35 1.89 12.18 0.86
C THR A 35 3.10 12.57 1.71
N MET A 36 2.96 12.59 3.05
CA MET A 36 4.07 12.90 3.95
C MET A 36 5.21 11.88 3.81
N VAL A 37 4.87 10.58 3.73
CA VAL A 37 5.86 9.52 3.50
C VAL A 37 6.61 9.75 2.19
N VAL A 38 5.90 9.95 1.08
CA VAL A 38 6.51 10.15 -0.24
C VAL A 38 7.37 11.41 -0.27
N GLN A 39 6.93 12.50 0.36
CA GLN A 39 7.73 13.72 0.47
C GLN A 39 9.01 13.49 1.29
N ALA A 40 8.96 12.68 2.35
CA ALA A 40 10.14 12.33 3.14
C ALA A 40 11.15 11.44 2.38
N LEU A 41 10.74 10.81 1.27
CA LEU A 41 11.63 10.09 0.37
C LEU A 41 12.42 11.02 -0.56
N ALA A 42 11.98 12.26 -0.75
CA ALA A 42 12.64 13.19 -1.65
C ALA A 42 14.09 13.46 -1.20
N GLY A 43 15.03 13.29 -2.14
CA GLY A 43 16.45 13.51 -1.88
C GLY A 43 17.16 12.39 -1.11
N LYS A 44 16.47 11.32 -0.72
CA LYS A 44 17.11 10.12 -0.17
C LYS A 44 17.86 9.35 -1.26
N THR A 45 19.04 8.86 -0.91
CA THR A 45 19.81 7.93 -1.73
C THR A 45 19.37 6.48 -1.48
N TYR A 46 19.80 5.56 -2.34
CA TYR A 46 19.54 4.13 -2.15
C TYR A 46 20.01 3.60 -0.79
N SER A 47 21.17 4.07 -0.31
CA SER A 47 21.68 3.70 1.03
C SER A 47 20.80 4.22 2.16
N ASP A 48 20.13 5.36 1.98
CA ASP A 48 19.23 5.94 2.99
C ASP A 48 17.89 5.18 3.11
N LEU A 49 17.60 4.30 2.14
CA LEU A 49 16.43 3.43 2.11
C LEU A 49 16.75 2.02 2.60
N GLY A 50 17.89 1.83 3.29
CA GLY A 50 18.30 0.55 3.88
C GLY A 50 19.16 -0.33 2.97
N GLY A 51 19.33 0.03 1.69
CA GLY A 51 20.29 -0.60 0.79
C GLY A 51 20.04 -2.07 0.42
N GLY A 52 18.91 -2.65 0.84
CA GLY A 52 18.51 -4.03 0.52
C GLY A 52 17.93 -4.14 -0.89
N ASP A 53 17.86 -5.37 -1.42
CA ASP A 53 17.51 -5.69 -2.81
C ASP A 53 16.18 -5.08 -3.30
N TYR A 54 15.30 -4.63 -2.40
CA TYR A 54 13.98 -4.07 -2.72
C TYR A 54 13.81 -2.60 -2.35
N ALA A 55 14.84 -1.92 -1.86
CA ALA A 55 14.76 -0.53 -1.40
C ALA A 55 14.30 0.44 -2.52
N PHE A 56 14.61 0.16 -3.78
CA PHE A 56 14.14 0.94 -4.92
C PHE A 56 12.64 0.72 -5.20
N CYS A 57 12.17 -0.53 -5.08
CA CYS A 57 10.77 -0.90 -5.27
C CYS A 57 9.90 -0.20 -4.25
N GLU A 58 10.32 -0.21 -2.99
CA GLU A 58 9.62 0.39 -1.86
C GLU A 58 9.26 1.86 -2.11
N GLY A 59 10.24 2.68 -2.49
CA GLY A 59 9.99 4.10 -2.79
C GLY A 59 9.07 4.30 -4.00
N SER A 60 9.31 3.55 -5.09
CA SER A 60 8.49 3.66 -6.31
C SER A 60 7.05 3.20 -6.11
N ASN A 61 6.82 2.17 -5.29
CA ASN A 61 5.49 1.66 -4.95
C ASN A 61 4.68 2.71 -4.18
N ALA A 62 5.28 3.37 -3.19
CA ALA A 62 4.60 4.43 -2.43
C ALA A 62 4.18 5.60 -3.35
N ILE A 63 5.05 6.01 -4.27
CA ILE A 63 4.76 7.06 -5.26
C ILE A 63 3.62 6.64 -6.19
N LEU A 64 3.64 5.40 -6.70
CA LEU A 64 2.62 4.90 -7.60
C LEU A 64 1.25 4.83 -6.91
N ILE A 65 1.20 4.31 -5.69
CA ILE A 65 -0.03 4.23 -4.89
C ILE A 65 -0.58 5.63 -4.61
N LEU A 66 0.28 6.58 -4.24
CA LEU A 66 -0.13 7.98 -4.08
C LEU A 66 -0.74 8.55 -5.37
N GLY A 67 -0.12 8.28 -6.53
CA GLY A 67 -0.64 8.66 -7.84
C GLY A 67 -2.04 8.09 -8.12
N PHE A 68 -2.28 6.81 -7.79
CA PHE A 68 -3.60 6.21 -7.87
C PHE A 68 -4.60 6.89 -6.92
N MET A 69 -4.22 7.14 -5.66
CA MET A 69 -5.09 7.80 -4.71
C MET A 69 -5.50 9.20 -5.16
N GLN A 70 -4.55 9.97 -5.70
CA GLN A 70 -4.80 11.31 -6.24
C GLN A 70 -5.73 11.26 -7.45
N THR A 71 -5.43 10.40 -8.42
CA THR A 71 -6.16 10.34 -9.70
C THR A 71 -7.57 9.80 -9.53
N LEU A 72 -7.77 8.82 -8.65
CA LEU A 72 -9.06 8.19 -8.39
C LEU A 72 -9.82 8.84 -7.23
N ASN A 73 -9.30 9.93 -6.67
CA ASN A 73 -9.88 10.64 -5.51
C ASN A 73 -10.13 9.73 -4.28
N ILE A 74 -9.24 8.77 -4.05
CA ILE A 74 -9.28 7.87 -2.90
C ILE A 74 -8.70 8.62 -1.69
N LYS A 75 -9.55 8.92 -0.71
CA LYS A 75 -9.14 9.66 0.50
C LYS A 75 -8.52 8.78 1.57
N GLN A 76 -8.89 7.51 1.58
CA GLN A 76 -8.48 6.56 2.61
C GLN A 76 -8.42 5.16 2.01
N MET A 77 -7.44 4.38 2.47
CA MET A 77 -7.33 2.96 2.15
C MET A 77 -7.13 2.15 3.44
N GLN A 78 -7.62 0.92 3.42
CA GLN A 78 -7.35 -0.09 4.44
C GLN A 78 -6.31 -1.07 3.93
N ILE A 79 -5.36 -1.44 4.78
CA ILE A 79 -4.42 -2.53 4.49
C ILE A 79 -5.03 -3.83 5.01
N ILE A 80 -5.11 -4.84 4.16
CA ILE A 80 -5.54 -6.19 4.53
C ILE A 80 -4.42 -7.18 4.26
N ASN A 81 -4.16 -8.06 5.23
CA ASN A 81 -3.14 -9.09 5.10
C ASN A 81 -3.72 -10.34 4.45
N VAL A 82 -4.00 -10.22 3.15
CA VAL A 82 -4.41 -11.33 2.28
C VAL A 82 -3.66 -11.21 0.96
N ASN A 83 -3.48 -12.33 0.27
CA ASN A 83 -2.83 -12.41 -1.03
C ASN A 83 -3.50 -13.46 -1.93
N ASN A 84 -2.91 -13.69 -3.11
CA ASN A 84 -3.48 -14.61 -4.10
C ASN A 84 -3.53 -16.07 -3.62
N ALA A 85 -2.64 -16.50 -2.71
CA ALA A 85 -2.67 -17.84 -2.15
C ALA A 85 -3.90 -18.04 -1.26
N ASP A 86 -4.28 -17.03 -0.46
CA ASP A 86 -5.52 -17.06 0.31
C ASP A 86 -6.74 -17.18 -0.62
N GLY A 87 -6.71 -16.46 -1.75
CA GLY A 87 -7.74 -16.55 -2.79
C GLY A 87 -7.82 -17.94 -3.43
N ALA A 88 -6.68 -18.57 -3.73
CA ALA A 88 -6.64 -19.92 -4.27
C ALA A 88 -7.18 -20.97 -3.29
N MET A 89 -6.89 -20.82 -1.99
CA MET A 89 -7.37 -21.74 -0.94
C MET A 89 -8.90 -21.76 -0.80
N ILE A 90 -9.57 -20.64 -1.07
CA ILE A 90 -11.04 -20.56 -0.98
C ILE A 90 -11.75 -20.75 -2.33
N TYR A 91 -11.00 -20.89 -3.43
CA TYR A 91 -11.58 -21.07 -4.75
C TYR A 91 -11.82 -22.56 -5.02
N GLU A 92 -13.07 -23.00 -4.81
CA GLU A 92 -13.48 -24.41 -4.93
C GLU A 92 -12.96 -25.12 -6.20
N PRO A 93 -12.99 -24.51 -7.42
CA PRO A 93 -12.53 -25.20 -8.63
C PRO A 93 -11.04 -25.54 -8.69
N PHE A 94 -10.19 -25.09 -7.76
CA PHE A 94 -8.79 -25.54 -7.69
C PHE A 94 -8.60 -26.86 -6.93
N TRP A 95 -9.63 -27.36 -6.25
CA TRP A 95 -9.54 -28.51 -5.33
C TRP A 95 -10.42 -29.70 -5.74
N GLU A 96 -11.16 -29.57 -6.83
CA GLU A 96 -11.80 -30.68 -7.54
C GLU A 96 -10.78 -31.45 -8.40
#